data_AF-A0AAE5UA13-F1
#
_entry.id   AF-A0AAE5UA13-F1
#
_cell.length_a   1.000
_cell.length_b   1.000
_cell.length_c   1.000
_cell.angle_alpha   90.00
_cell.angle_beta   90.00
_cell.angle_gamma   90.00
#
_symmetry.space_group_name_H-M   'P 1'
#
loop_
_entity.id
_entity.type
_entity.pdbx_description
1 polymer ?
#
loop_
_entity_poly.entity_id
_entity_poly.type
_entity_poly.pdbx_seq_one_letter_code
_entity_poly.pdbx_strand_id
1 'polypeptide(L)'
;MLPTVIGLGASFIAPKIMSQFRDQKIKVVHAMPGRLRIQCDSWKHRIIAHALTEEVKKHPLILTSEASELTGSLVLQFVVPHINQEELDELMNYIVQIAANAILNKDATLMNGMTNTLGFIDKGIKKQTNGFADFDSLFVLFLLGKGIQTFGSAPAFSASLLYWSYNIIKDKGEKNR
;
A
#
# COMPACT_ATOMS: atom_id res chain seq x y z
N MET A 1 -15.23 4.43 -17.42
CA MET A 1 -15.65 4.68 -16.03
C MET A 1 -14.99 3.65 -15.13
N LEU A 2 -14.24 4.11 -14.12
CA LEU A 2 -13.33 3.33 -13.26
C LEU A 2 -13.80 3.21 -11.77
N PRO A 3 -15.06 2.88 -11.40
CA PRO A 3 -15.43 2.91 -9.97
C PRO A 3 -15.18 1.59 -9.22
N THR A 4 -15.13 0.43 -9.87
CA THR A 4 -15.33 -0.85 -9.15
C THR A 4 -14.04 -1.45 -8.60
N VAL A 5 -12.92 -1.27 -9.31
CA VAL A 5 -11.60 -1.65 -8.80
C VAL A 5 -11.14 -0.69 -7.69
N ILE A 6 -11.59 0.58 -7.74
CA ILE A 6 -11.31 1.59 -6.72
C ILE A 6 -12.20 1.39 -5.48
N GLY A 7 -13.47 1.02 -5.64
CA GLY A 7 -14.39 0.74 -4.53
C GLY A 7 -13.98 -0.47 -3.68
N LEU A 8 -13.41 -1.50 -4.30
CA LEU A 8 -12.83 -2.64 -3.59
C LEU A 8 -11.50 -2.28 -2.92
N GLY A 9 -10.68 -1.41 -3.52
CA GLY A 9 -9.45 -0.91 -2.89
C GLY A 9 -9.73 -0.03 -1.68
N ALA A 10 -10.58 0.98 -1.80
CA ALA A 10 -10.78 2.02 -0.78
C ALA A 10 -11.33 1.47 0.55
N SER A 11 -12.20 0.45 0.52
CA SER A 11 -12.76 -0.19 1.71
C SER A 11 -11.73 -1.01 2.51
N PHE A 12 -10.73 -1.59 1.85
CA PHE A 12 -9.61 -2.28 2.51
C PHE A 12 -8.43 -1.36 2.80
N ILE A 13 -8.27 -0.27 2.05
CA ILE A 13 -7.17 0.69 2.18
C ILE A 13 -7.43 1.65 3.36
N ALA A 14 -8.63 2.20 3.55
CA ALA A 14 -8.92 3.13 4.66
C ALA A 14 -8.63 2.56 6.07
N PRO A 15 -9.10 1.35 6.46
CA PRO A 15 -8.75 0.77 7.76
C PRO A 15 -7.26 0.38 7.85
N LYS A 16 -6.62 0.04 6.72
CA LYS A 16 -5.20 -0.28 6.67
C LYS A 16 -4.31 0.95 6.87
N ILE A 17 -4.68 2.10 6.29
CA ILE A 17 -4.02 3.39 6.50
C ILE A 17 -4.10 3.79 7.98
N MET A 18 -5.29 3.71 8.57
CA MET A 18 -5.48 4.05 9.99
C MET A 18 -4.73 3.08 10.92
N SER A 19 -4.66 1.79 10.56
CA SER A 19 -3.85 0.81 11.31
C SER A 19 -2.35 1.05 11.15
N GLN A 20 -1.87 1.49 9.98
CA GLN A 20 -0.46 1.79 9.73
C GLN A 20 0.03 3.02 10.50
N PHE A 21 -0.82 4.03 10.72
CA PHE A 21 -0.53 5.12 11.65
C PHE A 21 -0.39 4.63 13.11
N ARG A 22 -1.18 3.61 13.51
CA ARG A 22 -1.20 3.06 14.87
C ARG A 22 -0.14 1.97 15.11
N ASP A 23 0.40 1.36 14.05
CA ASP A 23 1.32 0.21 14.11
C ASP A 23 2.80 0.54 13.83
N GLN A 24 3.18 1.81 13.72
CA GLN A 24 4.60 2.19 13.67
C GLN A 24 5.27 1.95 15.03
N LYS A 25 5.65 0.70 15.30
CA LYS A 25 6.39 0.27 16.49
C LYS A 25 7.85 0.69 16.39
N ILE A 26 8.09 1.98 16.58
CA ILE A 26 9.42 2.56 16.50
C ILE A 26 10.23 2.11 17.72
N LYS A 27 11.38 1.48 17.46
CA LYS A 27 12.33 1.04 18.47
C LYS A 27 13.53 1.97 18.46
N VAL A 28 13.92 2.47 19.63
CA VAL A 28 15.20 3.16 19.79
C VAL A 28 16.31 2.10 19.85
N VAL A 29 17.21 2.12 18.87
CA VAL A 29 18.34 1.19 18.79
C VAL A 29 19.54 1.76 19.54
N HIS A 30 19.85 3.04 19.31
CA HIS A 30 20.91 3.76 20.01
C HIS A 30 20.49 5.21 20.24
N ALA A 31 20.79 5.74 21.43
CA ALA A 31 20.69 7.16 21.74
C ALA A 31 22.05 7.60 22.29
N MET A 32 22.66 8.57 21.63
CA MET A 32 23.91 9.22 22.04
C MET A 32 23.71 10.74 21.95
N PRO A 33 24.49 11.55 22.68
CA PRO A 33 24.42 13.00 22.53
C PRO A 33 24.59 13.41 21.06
N GLY A 34 23.63 14.15 20.52
CA GLY A 34 23.61 14.59 19.13
C GLY A 34 23.34 13.49 18.08
N ARG A 35 23.04 12.24 18.47
CA ARG A 35 22.71 11.17 17.51
C ARG A 35 21.65 10.20 18.03
N LEU A 36 20.60 9.99 17.25
CA LEU A 36 19.54 9.04 17.55
C LEU A 36 19.41 8.03 16.41
N ARG A 37 19.43 6.74 16.73
CA ARG A 37 19.11 5.66 15.79
C ARG A 37 17.82 5.00 16.22
N ILE A 38 16.83 5.08 15.34
CA ILE A 38 15.53 4.44 15.51
C ILE A 38 15.30 3.42 14.40
N GLN A 39 14.41 2.46 14.64
CA GLN A 39 14.12 1.39 13.70
C GLN A 39 12.63 1.09 13.68
N CYS A 40 12.09 0.93 12.48
CA CYS A 40 10.73 0.45 12.27
C CYS A 40 10.69 -0.51 11.08
N ASP A 41 10.06 -1.68 11.25
CA ASP A 41 9.97 -2.68 10.18
C ASP A 41 9.15 -2.21 8.98
N SER A 42 8.18 -1.32 9.19
CA SER A 42 7.37 -0.73 8.11
C SER A 42 8.18 0.14 7.17
N TRP A 43 9.38 0.60 7.57
CA TRP A 43 10.26 1.46 6.78
C TRP A 43 11.21 0.67 5.88
N LYS A 44 11.17 -0.67 5.88
CA LYS A 44 11.98 -1.57 5.03
C LYS A 44 11.53 -1.52 3.57
N HIS A 45 11.70 -0.36 2.93
CA HIS A 45 11.34 -0.15 1.54
C HIS A 45 12.07 1.06 0.96
N ARG A 46 12.53 0.94 -0.30
CA ARG A 46 13.30 1.98 -0.99
C ARG A 46 12.62 3.35 -1.02
N ILE A 47 11.33 3.39 -1.38
CA ILE A 47 10.55 4.64 -1.45
C ILE A 47 10.47 5.33 -0.09
N ILE A 48 10.28 4.56 0.99
CA ILE A 48 10.12 5.09 2.34
C ILE A 48 11.47 5.57 2.88
N ALA A 49 12.53 4.76 2.71
CA ALA A 49 13.88 5.12 3.12
C ALA A 49 14.37 6.39 2.40
N HIS A 50 14.10 6.51 1.10
CA HIS A 50 14.44 7.71 0.34
C HIS A 50 13.67 8.94 0.85
N ALA A 51 12.35 8.82 1.06
CA ALA A 51 11.54 9.91 1.59
C ALA A 51 12.02 10.36 2.99
N LEU A 52 12.31 9.42 3.88
CA LEU A 52 12.84 9.71 5.21
C LEU A 52 14.22 10.38 5.17
N THR A 53 15.08 9.99 4.23
CA THR A 53 16.42 10.59 4.08
C THR A 53 16.31 12.04 3.61
N GLU A 54 15.50 12.30 2.58
CA GLU A 54 15.40 13.62 1.95
C GLU A 54 14.51 14.61 2.70
N GLU A 55 13.39 14.15 3.27
CA GLU A 55 12.43 15.04 3.91
C GLU A 55 12.77 15.32 5.37
N VAL A 56 13.24 14.32 6.13
CA VAL A 56 13.59 14.53 7.55
C VAL A 56 14.80 15.46 7.70
N LYS A 57 15.72 15.47 6.72
CA LYS A 57 16.85 16.40 6.68
C LYS A 57 16.42 17.88 6.59
N LYS A 58 15.19 18.17 6.16
CA LYS A 58 14.66 19.54 6.08
C LYS A 58 14.25 20.08 7.45
N HIS A 59 14.18 19.24 8.48
CA HIS A 59 13.79 19.66 9.81
C HIS A 59 14.91 20.50 10.47
N PRO A 60 14.60 21.65 11.11
CA PRO A 60 15.61 22.59 11.63
C PRO A 60 16.59 21.98 12.65
N LEU A 61 16.15 20.98 13.41
CA LEU A 61 16.96 20.32 14.44
C LEU A 61 17.91 19.24 13.88
N ILE A 62 17.77 18.87 12.60
CA ILE A 62 18.49 17.75 11.98
C ILE A 62 19.65 18.27 11.13
N LEU A 63 20.85 17.78 11.42
CA LEU A 63 22.05 17.98 10.62
C LEU A 63 22.11 16.98 9.47
N THR A 64 21.92 15.70 9.78
CA THR A 64 21.91 14.60 8.80
C THR A 64 20.82 13.59 9.13
N SER A 65 20.23 13.01 8.09
CA SER A 65 19.25 11.94 8.16
C SER A 65 19.68 10.87 7.17
N GLU A 66 19.81 9.63 7.62
CA GLU A 66 20.11 8.47 6.77
C GLU A 66 19.20 7.30 7.12
N ALA A 67 18.39 6.86 6.16
CA ALA A 67 17.53 5.71 6.31
C ALA A 67 18.06 4.50 5.52
N SER A 68 17.96 3.30 6.11
CA SER A 68 18.29 2.05 5.43
C SER A 68 17.03 1.29 5.03
N GLU A 69 16.89 1.02 3.74
CA GLU A 69 15.81 0.21 3.18
C GLU A 69 15.86 -1.27 3.59
N LEU A 70 17.05 -1.78 3.96
CA LEU A 70 17.25 -3.19 4.32
C LEU A 70 16.83 -3.46 5.77
N THR A 71 17.25 -2.60 6.69
CA THR A 71 17.01 -2.79 8.13
C THR A 71 15.80 -2.01 8.63
N GLY A 72 15.31 -1.02 7.88
CA GLY A 72 14.27 -0.09 8.33
C GLY A 72 14.78 0.83 9.44
N SER A 73 16.10 1.05 9.54
CA SER A 73 16.69 1.96 10.53
C SER A 73 16.86 3.36 9.97
N LEU A 74 16.51 4.36 10.76
CA LEU A 74 16.76 5.77 10.52
C LEU A 74 17.80 6.26 11.54
N VAL A 75 18.88 6.85 11.03
CA VAL A 75 19.90 7.52 11.82
C VAL A 75 19.72 9.02 11.66
N LEU A 76 19.59 9.70 12.79
CA LEU A 76 19.45 11.15 12.90
C LEU A 76 20.68 11.69 13.60
N GLN A 77 21.25 12.75 13.04
CA GLN A 77 22.25 13.56 13.72
C GLN A 77 21.66 14.95 13.95
N PHE A 78 21.75 15.42 15.18
CA PHE A 78 21.18 16.69 15.59
C PHE A 78 22.21 17.82 15.48
N VAL A 79 21.72 19.04 15.31
CA VAL A 79 22.56 20.26 15.36
C VAL A 79 23.04 20.55 16.79
N VAL A 80 22.26 20.11 17.79
CA VAL A 80 22.56 20.28 19.23
C VAL A 80 22.79 18.93 19.91
N PRO A 81 23.62 18.85 20.96
CA PRO A 81 23.92 17.59 21.63
C PRO A 81 22.74 17.03 22.45
N HIS A 82 21.82 17.89 22.89
CA HIS A 82 20.64 17.52 23.65
C HIS A 82 19.43 18.28 23.10
N ILE A 83 18.32 17.58 22.96
CA ILE A 83 17.00 18.14 22.61
C ILE A 83 16.07 17.90 23.79
N ASN A 84 15.08 18.78 23.95
CA ASN A 84 14.07 18.58 24.98
C ASN A 84 13.04 17.53 24.54
N GLN A 85 12.17 17.12 25.47
CA GLN A 85 11.19 16.06 25.18
C GLN A 85 10.12 16.51 24.18
N GLU A 86 9.67 17.77 24.25
CA GLU A 86 8.64 18.31 23.34
C GLU A 86 9.15 18.36 21.89
N GLU A 87 10.39 18.84 21.70
CA GLU A 87 11.10 18.87 20.42
C GLU A 87 11.28 17.46 19.84
N LEU A 88 11.59 16.48 20.69
CA LEU A 88 11.69 15.08 20.28
C LEU A 88 10.33 14.55 19.83
N ASP A 89 9.26 14.80 20.59
CA ASP A 89 7.92 14.33 20.27
C ASP A 89 7.41 14.96 18.95
N GLU A 90 7.66 16.25 18.73
CA GLU A 90 7.33 16.95 17.48
C GLU A 90 8.10 16.34 16.29
N LEU A 91 9.40 16.14 16.44
CA LEU A 91 10.22 15.49 15.41
C LEU A 91 9.75 14.07 15.11
N MET A 92 9.40 13.29 16.14
CA MET A 92 8.90 11.93 15.98
C MET A 92 7.57 11.92 15.23
N ASN A 93 6.66 12.84 15.54
CA ASN A 93 5.41 13.01 14.80
C ASN A 93 5.67 13.39 13.33
N TYR A 94 6.61 14.30 13.08
CA TYR A 94 7.02 14.68 11.73
C TYR A 94 7.55 13.48 10.92
N ILE A 95 8.45 12.68 11.50
CA ILE A 95 9.01 11.47 10.89
C ILE A 95 7.90 10.45 10.56
N VAL A 96 6.99 10.21 11.52
CA VAL A 96 5.87 9.27 11.35
C VAL A 96 4.96 9.72 10.20
N GLN A 97 4.69 11.02 10.10
CA GLN A 97 3.86 11.59 9.04
C GLN A 97 4.51 11.44 7.66
N ILE A 98 5.81 11.72 7.52
CA ILE A 98 6.55 11.48 6.28
C ILE A 98 6.49 10.00 5.90
N ALA A 99 6.78 9.11 6.85
CA ALA A 99 6.73 7.67 6.60
C ALA A 99 5.33 7.22 6.15
N ALA A 100 4.27 7.71 6.79
CA ALA A 100 2.90 7.38 6.43
C ALA A 100 2.55 7.84 5.01
N ASN A 101 2.91 9.08 4.64
CA ASN A 101 2.70 9.60 3.30
C ASN A 101 3.49 8.78 2.24
N ALA A 102 4.72 8.39 2.56
CA ALA A 102 5.53 7.56 1.67
C ALA A 102 4.95 6.14 1.50
N ILE A 103 4.36 5.57 2.55
CA ILE A 103 3.65 4.29 2.49
C ILE A 103 2.42 4.40 1.56
N LEU A 104 1.64 5.48 1.68
CA LEU A 104 0.51 5.73 0.79
C LEU A 104 0.94 5.81 -0.67
N ASN A 105 2.02 6.53 -0.95
CA ASN A 105 2.56 6.67 -2.30
C ASN A 105 3.05 5.33 -2.86
N LYS A 106 3.68 4.48 -2.02
CA LYS A 106 4.06 3.11 -2.39
C LYS A 106 2.83 2.30 -2.80
N ASP A 107 1.78 2.29 -1.98
CA ASP A 107 0.58 1.50 -2.25
C ASP A 107 -0.16 2.02 -3.50
N ALA A 108 -0.23 3.34 -3.68
CA ALA A 108 -0.77 3.94 -4.90
C ALA A 108 0.04 3.56 -6.15
N THR A 109 1.37 3.56 -6.08
CA THR A 109 2.24 3.16 -7.19
C THR A 109 2.03 1.71 -7.57
N LEU A 110 1.92 0.81 -6.58
CA LEU A 110 1.61 -0.61 -6.81
C LEU A 110 0.23 -0.78 -7.45
N MET A 111 -0.79 -0.08 -6.94
CA MET A 111 -2.14 -0.12 -7.50
C MET A 111 -2.16 0.38 -8.95
N ASN A 112 -1.49 1.48 -9.24
CA ASN A 112 -1.36 2.01 -10.60
C ASN A 112 -0.60 1.05 -11.53
N GLY A 113 0.43 0.36 -11.02
CA GLY A 113 1.11 -0.70 -11.77
C GLY A 113 0.19 -1.86 -12.10
N MET A 114 -0.60 -2.32 -11.13
CA MET A 114 -1.60 -3.37 -11.35
C MET A 114 -2.67 -2.96 -12.36
N THR A 115 -3.25 -1.77 -12.23
CA THR A 115 -4.29 -1.29 -13.15
C THR A 115 -3.76 -1.16 -14.58
N ASN A 116 -2.54 -0.66 -14.74
CA ASN A 116 -1.89 -0.59 -16.06
C ASN A 116 -1.64 -1.98 -16.66
N THR A 117 -1.19 -2.94 -15.85
CA THR A 117 -0.94 -4.31 -16.31
C THR A 117 -2.24 -5.00 -16.71
N LEU A 118 -3.29 -4.89 -15.90
CA LEU A 118 -4.61 -5.41 -16.22
C LEU A 118 -5.17 -4.76 -17.50
N GLY A 119 -5.01 -3.46 -17.66
CA GLY A 119 -5.43 -2.75 -18.87
C GLY A 119 -4.66 -3.20 -20.12
N PHE A 120 -3.38 -3.53 -19.99
CA PHE A 120 -2.58 -4.10 -21.08
C PHE A 120 -3.07 -5.49 -21.47
N ILE A 121 -3.32 -6.36 -20.49
CA ILE A 121 -3.85 -7.71 -20.70
C ILE A 121 -5.24 -7.65 -21.34
N ASP A 122 -6.13 -6.80 -20.84
CA ASP A 122 -7.48 -6.61 -21.37
C ASP A 122 -7.45 -6.18 -22.84
N LYS A 123 -6.59 -5.22 -23.21
CA LYS A 123 -6.38 -4.82 -24.60
C LYS A 123 -5.87 -5.97 -25.46
N GLY A 124 -4.96 -6.80 -24.94
CA GLY A 124 -4.46 -7.99 -25.62
C GLY A 124 -5.56 -9.01 -25.90
N ILE A 125 -6.37 -9.33 -24.89
CA ILE A 125 -7.51 -10.26 -25.00
C ILE A 125 -8.53 -9.75 -26.00
N LYS A 126 -8.92 -8.47 -25.91
CA LYS A 126 -9.86 -7.84 -26.86
C LYS A 126 -9.33 -7.88 -28.29
N LYS A 127 -8.03 -7.62 -28.49
CA LYS A 127 -7.40 -7.68 -29.82
C LYS A 127 -7.43 -9.10 -30.39
N GLN A 128 -7.13 -10.11 -29.58
CA GLN A 128 -7.11 -11.50 -30.04
C GLN A 128 -8.52 -12.07 -30.28
N THR A 129 -9.50 -11.61 -29.49
CA THR A 129 -10.88 -12.09 -29.55
C THR A 129 -11.79 -11.19 -30.39
N ASN A 130 -11.25 -10.25 -31.18
CA ASN A 130 -12.04 -9.26 -31.93
C ASN A 130 -13.08 -8.51 -31.08
N GLY A 131 -12.80 -8.30 -29.80
CA GLY A 131 -13.68 -7.65 -28.85
C GLY A 131 -14.81 -8.53 -28.28
N PHE A 132 -14.86 -9.82 -28.61
CA PHE A 132 -15.87 -10.75 -28.06
C PHE A 132 -15.66 -11.04 -26.58
N ALA A 133 -14.41 -11.02 -26.09
CA ALA A 133 -14.10 -11.23 -24.68
C ALA A 133 -13.20 -10.13 -24.14
N ASP A 134 -13.35 -9.88 -22.84
CA ASP A 134 -12.51 -9.00 -22.05
C ASP A 134 -12.00 -9.74 -20.81
N PHE A 135 -11.04 -9.14 -20.10
CA PHE A 135 -10.45 -9.78 -18.93
C PHE A 135 -11.52 -10.16 -17.89
N ASP A 136 -12.46 -9.25 -17.62
CA ASP A 136 -13.53 -9.45 -16.64
C ASP A 136 -14.42 -10.65 -16.99
N SER A 137 -14.76 -10.85 -18.28
CA SER A 137 -15.60 -11.98 -18.71
C SER A 137 -14.87 -13.32 -18.54
N LEU A 138 -13.58 -13.37 -18.87
CA LEU A 138 -12.77 -14.57 -18.65
C LEU A 138 -12.56 -14.85 -17.16
N PHE A 139 -12.39 -13.81 -16.36
CA PHE A 139 -12.25 -13.93 -14.91
C PHE A 139 -13.54 -14.42 -14.25
N VAL A 140 -14.69 -13.91 -14.66
CA VAL A 140 -16.01 -14.42 -14.22
C VAL A 140 -16.19 -15.89 -14.59
N LEU A 141 -15.84 -16.29 -15.83
CA LEU A 141 -15.94 -17.69 -16.26
C LEU A 141 -15.05 -18.60 -15.40
N PHE A 142 -13.84 -18.14 -15.05
CA PHE A 142 -12.95 -18.85 -14.15
C PHE A 142 -13.53 -18.99 -12.74
N LEU A 143 -14.06 -17.91 -12.16
CA LEU A 143 -14.65 -17.92 -10.82
C LEU A 143 -15.88 -18.84 -10.76
N LEU A 144 -16.76 -18.79 -11.76
CA LEU A 144 -17.91 -19.69 -11.87
C LEU A 144 -17.46 -21.15 -11.97
N GLY A 145 -16.52 -21.45 -12.88
CA GLY A 145 -16.00 -22.81 -13.05
C GLY A 145 -15.39 -23.36 -11.77
N LYS A 146 -14.57 -22.56 -11.07
CA LYS A 146 -13.95 -22.95 -9.79
C LYS A 146 -14.97 -23.06 -8.66
N GLY A 147 -15.94 -22.15 -8.60
CA GLY A 147 -17.02 -22.18 -7.61
C GLY A 147 -17.84 -23.46 -7.73
N ILE A 148 -18.24 -23.85 -8.95
CA ILE A 148 -19.00 -25.08 -9.19
C ILE A 148 -18.16 -26.32 -8.86
N GLN A 149 -16.90 -26.37 -9.30
CA GLN A 149 -16.02 -27.53 -9.07
C GLN A 149 -15.76 -27.79 -7.58
N THR A 150 -15.58 -26.74 -6.78
CA THR A 150 -15.21 -26.86 -5.37
C THR A 150 -16.40 -26.91 -4.42
N PHE A 151 -17.63 -26.81 -4.94
CA PHE A 151 -18.84 -26.69 -4.12
C PHE A 151 -19.05 -27.88 -3.19
N GLY A 152 -18.70 -29.10 -3.64
CA GLY A 152 -18.82 -30.31 -2.82
C GLY A 152 -17.79 -30.41 -1.70
N SER A 153 -16.60 -29.79 -1.85
CA SER A 153 -15.51 -29.89 -0.88
C SER A 153 -15.40 -28.69 0.05
N ALA A 154 -15.79 -27.49 -0.40
CA ALA A 154 -15.65 -26.25 0.35
C ALA A 154 -16.83 -25.27 0.08
N PRO A 155 -18.05 -25.58 0.56
CA PRO A 155 -19.27 -24.87 0.18
C PRO A 155 -19.23 -23.36 0.48
N ALA A 156 -18.67 -22.96 1.63
CA ALA A 156 -18.55 -21.55 2.02
C ALA A 156 -17.61 -20.77 1.09
N PHE A 157 -16.49 -21.37 0.70
CA PHE A 157 -15.55 -20.77 -0.22
C PHE A 157 -16.17 -20.67 -1.63
N SER A 158 -16.82 -21.73 -2.10
CA SER A 158 -17.49 -21.74 -3.40
C SER A 158 -18.63 -20.73 -3.49
N ALA A 159 -19.45 -20.60 -2.44
CA ALA A 159 -20.49 -19.58 -2.36
C ALA A 159 -19.90 -18.16 -2.48
N SER A 160 -18.72 -17.92 -1.87
CA SER A 160 -18.03 -16.65 -2.02
C SER A 160 -17.61 -16.38 -3.47
N LEU A 161 -17.04 -17.37 -4.18
CA LEU A 161 -16.64 -17.23 -5.59
C LEU A 161 -17.83 -16.95 -6.51
N LEU A 162 -18.96 -17.62 -6.28
CA LEU A 162 -20.20 -17.41 -7.03
C LEU A 162 -20.79 -16.03 -6.75
N TYR A 163 -20.77 -15.58 -5.49
CA TYR A 163 -21.20 -14.24 -5.10
C TYR A 163 -20.35 -13.15 -5.77
N TRP A 164 -19.03 -13.32 -5.80
CA TRP A 164 -18.12 -12.41 -6.49
C TRP A 164 -18.37 -12.37 -8.00
N SER A 165 -18.59 -13.53 -8.62
CA SER A 165 -18.94 -13.63 -10.04
C SER A 165 -20.22 -12.84 -10.35
N TYR A 166 -21.25 -13.00 -9.53
CA TYR A 166 -22.52 -12.27 -9.65
C TYR A 166 -22.32 -10.76 -9.57
N ASN A 167 -21.57 -10.27 -8.59
CA ASN A 167 -21.34 -8.83 -8.42
C ASN A 167 -20.60 -8.21 -9.62
N ILE A 168 -19.62 -8.91 -10.19
CA ILE A 168 -18.89 -8.43 -11.38
C ILE A 168 -19.84 -8.33 -12.59
N ILE A 169 -20.68 -9.34 -12.81
CA ILE A 169 -21.67 -9.33 -13.89
C ILE A 169 -22.67 -8.18 -13.70
N LYS A 170 -23.19 -8.01 -12.48
CA LYS A 170 -24.17 -6.97 -12.15
C LYS A 170 -23.62 -5.56 -12.41
N ASP A 171 -22.44 -5.26 -11.90
CA ASP A 171 -21.80 -3.95 -12.06
C ASP A 171 -21.52 -3.62 -13.54
N LYS A 172 -21.16 -4.63 -14.34
CA LYS A 172 -20.97 -4.46 -15.79
C LYS A 172 -22.28 -4.22 -16.53
N GLY A 173 -23.37 -4.85 -16.09
CA GLY A 173 -24.71 -4.61 -16.63
C GLY A 173 -25.24 -3.21 -16.34
N GLU A 174 -24.92 -2.64 -15.18
CA GLU A 174 -25.31 -1.28 -14.80
C GLU A 174 -24.54 -0.20 -15.56
N LYS A 175 -23.26 -0.41 -15.90
CA LYS A 175 -22.44 0.56 -16.68
C LYS A 175 -22.75 0.62 -18.18
N ASN A 176 -23.39 -0.42 -18.72
CA ASN A 176 -23.76 -0.49 -20.13
C ASN A 176 -25.20 0.01 -20.39
N ARG A 177 -25.88 0.51 -19.35
CA ARG A 177 -27.14 1.28 -19.43
C ARG A 177 -26.84 2.77 -19.33
#